data_AF-A0A1F7IMP9-F1
#
_entry.id   AF-A0A1F7IMP9-F1
#
_cell.length_a   1.000
_cell.length_b   1.000
_cell.length_c   1.000
_cell.angle_alpha   90.00
_cell.angle_beta   90.00
_cell.angle_gamma   90.00
#
_symmetry.space_group_name_H-M   'P 1'
#
loop_
_entity.id
_entity.type
_entity.pdbx_description
1 polymer ?
#
loop_
_entity_poly.entity_id
_entity_poly.type
_entity_poly.pdbx_seq_one_letter_code
_entity_poly.pdbx_strand_id
1 'polypeptide(L)'
;VKHRGEKKTFAEYLELSGFDGSFGRIACIGYALGEEETKVLPGDEKRMLENFWKIAKDIDLFIGFNLMDFDLKFIYQRSIVLGVKPTRDLSFSRYRSSPIYDVMWEWTKWSNLGKCSLDKLAKAFGFESSKDGSINGRNVAKAFEQGRIKEIADYCKKDVDLTRKIYKRMVFQE
;
A
#
# COMPACT_ATOMS: atom_id res chain seq x y z
N VAL A 1 -8.63 -26.16 -18.45
CA VAL A 1 -8.65 -26.97 -17.21
C VAL A 1 -8.32 -26.05 -16.04
N LYS A 2 -9.27 -25.80 -15.14
CA LYS A 2 -9.04 -24.98 -13.93
C LYS A 2 -8.00 -25.71 -13.08
N HIS A 3 -6.80 -25.15 -12.89
CA HIS A 3 -5.90 -25.62 -11.84
C HIS A 3 -6.61 -25.40 -10.49
N ARG A 4 -7.15 -26.48 -9.92
CA ARG A 4 -7.49 -26.55 -8.49
C ARG A 4 -6.23 -26.18 -7.74
N GLY A 5 -6.28 -25.06 -7.01
CA GLY A 5 -5.14 -24.52 -6.29
C GLY A 5 -4.51 -25.56 -5.36
N GLU A 6 -3.19 -25.64 -5.39
CA GLU A 6 -2.41 -26.39 -4.43
C GLU A 6 -2.84 -25.99 -3.00
N LYS A 7 -2.98 -27.00 -2.12
CA LYS A 7 -3.27 -26.74 -0.71
C LYS A 7 -2.07 -26.02 -0.12
N LYS A 8 -2.27 -24.76 0.28
CA LYS A 8 -1.26 -23.99 1.00
C LYS A 8 -0.88 -24.71 2.30
N THR A 9 0.41 -24.69 2.63
CA THR A 9 0.92 -25.19 3.90
C THR A 9 0.43 -24.30 5.05
N PHE A 10 0.46 -24.83 6.28
CA PHE A 10 0.09 -24.04 7.46
C PHE A 10 1.01 -22.81 7.65
N ALA A 11 2.31 -22.96 7.32
CA ALA A 11 3.26 -21.84 7.35
C ALA A 11 2.88 -20.73 6.34
N GLU A 12 2.53 -21.10 5.10
CA GLU A 12 2.05 -20.13 4.11
C GLU A 12 0.73 -19.47 4.53
N TYR A 13 -0.14 -20.18 5.23
CA TYR A 13 -1.36 -19.60 5.79
C TYR A 13 -1.05 -18.55 6.86
N LEU A 14 -0.10 -18.84 7.76
CA LEU A 14 0.37 -17.88 8.77
C LEU A 14 1.02 -16.65 8.11
N GLU A 15 1.85 -16.82 7.08
CA GLU A 15 2.44 -15.68 6.35
C GLU A 15 1.36 -14.81 5.70
N LEU A 16 0.32 -15.42 5.12
CA LEU A 16 -0.78 -14.69 4.49
C LEU A 16 -1.69 -13.98 5.49
N SER A 17 -1.77 -14.48 6.74
CA SER A 17 -2.54 -13.83 7.81
C SER A 17 -2.04 -12.43 8.13
N GLY A 18 -0.76 -12.14 7.85
CA GLY A 18 -0.19 -10.80 7.95
C GLY A 18 -0.81 -9.77 6.99
N PHE A 19 -1.43 -10.24 5.90
CA PHE A 19 -2.16 -9.41 4.92
C PHE A 19 -3.67 -9.38 5.15
N ASP A 20 -4.17 -10.04 6.20
CA ASP A 20 -5.57 -9.95 6.62
C ASP A 20 -5.72 -8.82 7.66
N GLY A 21 -6.52 -7.80 7.38
CA GLY A 21 -6.74 -6.68 8.30
C GLY A 21 -7.35 -7.09 9.65
N SER A 22 -7.88 -8.31 9.78
CA SER A 22 -8.38 -8.84 11.05
C SER A 22 -7.24 -9.19 12.01
N PHE A 23 -6.13 -9.75 11.51
CA PHE A 23 -5.06 -10.35 12.34
C PHE A 23 -3.67 -9.76 12.10
N GLY A 24 -3.44 -9.19 10.93
CA GLY A 24 -2.19 -8.51 10.59
C GLY A 24 -1.99 -7.19 11.34
N ARG A 25 -0.83 -6.59 11.15
CA ARG A 25 -0.44 -5.32 11.79
C ARG A 25 0.24 -4.40 10.79
N ILE A 26 0.00 -3.10 10.93
CA ILE A 26 0.71 -2.09 10.13
C ILE A 26 2.05 -1.78 10.79
N ALA A 27 3.14 -2.08 10.08
CA ALA A 27 4.51 -1.79 10.53
C ALA A 27 4.86 -0.30 10.38
N CYS A 28 4.42 0.31 9.28
CA CYS A 28 4.56 1.75 9.01
C CYS A 28 3.57 2.19 7.90
N ILE A 29 3.30 3.49 7.82
CA ILE A 29 2.58 4.10 6.69
C ILE A 29 3.49 5.15 6.04
N GLY A 30 3.87 4.93 4.78
CA GLY A 30 4.56 5.92 3.95
C GLY A 30 3.56 6.81 3.24
N TYR A 31 3.85 8.11 3.15
CA TYR A 31 3.01 9.07 2.44
C TYR A 31 3.81 10.28 1.99
N ALA A 32 3.25 11.03 1.05
CA ALA A 32 3.80 12.30 0.63
C ALA A 32 2.68 13.23 0.16
N LEU A 33 2.79 14.53 0.44
CA LEU A 33 1.73 15.52 0.18
C LEU A 33 2.14 16.40 -0.99
N GLY A 34 1.40 16.34 -2.11
CA GLY A 34 1.76 17.05 -3.33
C GLY A 34 3.20 16.77 -3.76
N GLU A 35 4.01 17.83 -3.85
CA GLU A 35 5.44 17.78 -4.20
C GLU A 35 6.39 17.74 -2.98
N GLU A 36 5.85 17.64 -1.76
CA GLU A 36 6.68 17.53 -0.55
C GLU A 36 7.47 16.21 -0.51
N GLU A 37 8.53 16.21 0.30
CA GLU A 37 9.29 15.00 0.61
C GLU A 37 8.42 13.90 1.22
N THR A 38 8.75 12.66 0.86
CA THR A 38 8.09 11.49 1.41
C THR A 38 8.46 11.27 2.87
N LYS A 39 7.41 11.09 3.69
CA LYS A 39 7.45 10.88 5.14
C LYS A 39 6.93 9.48 5.47
N VAL A 40 7.28 8.98 6.65
CA VAL A 40 6.82 7.69 7.15
C VAL A 40 6.30 7.86 8.58
N LEU A 41 5.18 7.20 8.88
CA LEU A 41 4.63 7.05 10.23
C LEU A 41 5.02 5.65 10.76
N PRO A 42 6.08 5.51 11.57
CA PRO A 42 6.42 4.25 12.24
C PRO A 42 5.83 4.20 13.67
N GLY A 43 5.96 3.04 14.32
CA GLY A 43 5.76 2.88 15.76
C GLY A 43 4.43 2.23 16.14
N ASP A 44 3.82 2.73 17.22
CA ASP A 44 2.55 2.19 17.74
C ASP A 44 1.43 2.28 16.69
N GLU A 45 0.80 1.13 16.40
CA GLU A 45 -0.17 0.99 15.31
C GLU A 45 -1.39 1.90 15.51
N LYS A 46 -1.88 2.03 16.75
CA LYS A 46 -3.04 2.88 17.05
C LYS A 46 -2.72 4.35 16.80
N ARG A 47 -1.61 4.84 17.35
CA ARG A 47 -1.16 6.23 17.15
C ARG A 47 -0.84 6.52 15.69
N MET A 48 -0.30 5.54 14.97
CA MET A 48 -0.03 5.63 13.54
C MET A 48 -1.32 5.85 12.74
N LEU A 49 -2.37 5.10 13.04
CA LEU A 49 -3.69 5.27 12.44
C LEU A 49 -4.33 6.61 12.79
N GLU A 50 -4.25 7.05 14.06
CA GLU A 50 -4.73 8.37 14.47
C GLU A 50 -4.04 9.50 13.68
N ASN A 51 -2.73 9.40 13.49
CA ASN A 51 -1.96 10.35 12.69
C ASN A 51 -2.33 10.28 11.20
N PHE A 52 -2.49 9.07 10.64
CA PHE A 52 -2.95 8.89 9.26
C PHE A 52 -4.29 9.59 9.04
N TRP A 53 -5.28 9.33 9.91
CA TRP A 53 -6.59 9.95 9.78
C TRP A 53 -6.54 11.46 9.99
N LYS A 54 -5.71 11.97 10.90
CA LYS A 54 -5.51 13.41 11.05
C LYS A 54 -5.05 14.06 9.74
N ILE A 55 -4.11 13.43 9.03
CA ILE A 55 -3.63 13.90 7.72
C ILE A 55 -4.73 13.75 6.67
N ALA A 56 -5.34 12.56 6.57
CA ALA A 56 -6.36 12.20 5.59
C ALA A 56 -7.61 13.10 5.60
N LYS A 57 -7.87 13.80 6.71
CA LYS A 57 -9.00 14.72 6.87
C LYS A 57 -9.03 15.79 5.77
N ASP A 58 -7.87 16.34 5.44
CA ASP A 58 -7.72 17.49 4.55
C ASP A 58 -7.21 17.08 3.14
N ILE A 59 -7.31 15.78 2.82
CA ILE A 59 -6.85 15.23 1.53
C ILE A 59 -8.02 15.07 0.56
N ASP A 60 -7.86 15.65 -0.64
CA ASP A 60 -8.85 15.55 -1.71
C ASP A 60 -8.75 14.24 -2.49
N LEU A 61 -7.52 13.77 -2.73
CA LEU A 61 -7.22 12.61 -3.57
C LEU A 61 -6.15 11.72 -2.94
N PHE A 62 -6.47 10.44 -2.74
CA PHE A 62 -5.53 9.40 -2.34
C PHE A 62 -4.96 8.74 -3.59
N ILE A 63 -3.64 8.78 -3.74
CA ILE A 63 -2.93 8.14 -4.85
C ILE A 63 -2.06 7.02 -4.29
N GLY A 64 -2.13 5.85 -4.89
CA GLY A 64 -1.31 4.72 -4.46
C GLY A 64 -1.46 3.51 -5.37
N PHE A 65 -0.72 2.45 -5.10
CA PHE A 65 -0.73 1.23 -5.90
C PHE A 65 -1.52 0.12 -5.20
N ASN A 66 -2.64 -0.32 -5.79
CA ASN A 66 -3.53 -1.34 -5.20
C ASN A 66 -4.17 -0.92 -3.86
N LEU A 67 -4.40 0.39 -3.67
CA LEU A 67 -5.01 0.96 -2.46
C LEU A 67 -6.38 0.35 -2.13
N MET A 68 -7.23 0.12 -3.14
CA MET A 68 -8.62 -0.28 -2.92
C MET A 68 -8.72 -1.73 -2.45
N ASP A 69 -7.92 -2.62 -3.02
CA ASP A 69 -7.95 -4.04 -2.66
C ASP A 69 -7.05 -4.35 -1.46
N PHE A 70 -6.13 -3.44 -1.09
CA PHE A 70 -5.17 -3.63 -0.01
C PHE A 70 -5.09 -2.45 0.97
N ASP A 71 -4.26 -1.43 0.73
CA ASP A 71 -3.82 -0.49 1.79
C ASP A 71 -4.95 0.24 2.51
N LEU A 72 -5.84 0.93 1.79
CA LEU A 72 -6.91 1.72 2.42
C LEU A 72 -7.95 0.81 3.07
N LYS A 73 -8.23 -0.34 2.47
CA LYS A 73 -9.10 -1.36 3.08
C LYS A 73 -8.49 -1.89 4.37
N PHE A 74 -7.19 -2.20 4.36
CA PHE A 74 -6.46 -2.70 5.52
C PHE A 74 -6.43 -1.66 6.64
N ILE A 75 -6.09 -0.40 6.32
CA ILE A 75 -6.13 0.72 7.26
C ILE A 75 -7.53 0.86 7.87
N TYR A 76 -8.60 0.77 7.07
CA TYR A 76 -9.97 0.80 7.58
C TYR A 76 -10.25 -0.35 8.57
N GLN A 77 -9.90 -1.57 8.20
CA GLN A 77 -10.09 -2.75 9.05
C GLN A 77 -9.31 -2.62 10.36
N ARG A 78 -8.05 -2.19 10.31
CA ARG A 78 -7.22 -1.97 11.52
C ARG A 78 -7.76 -0.85 12.38
N SER A 79 -8.29 0.21 11.77
CA SER A 79 -8.94 1.31 12.50
C SER A 79 -10.15 0.82 13.28
N ILE A 80 -10.97 -0.05 12.68
CA ILE A 80 -12.10 -0.71 13.36
C ILE A 80 -11.61 -1.58 14.51
N VAL A 81 -10.62 -2.45 14.27
CA VAL A 81 -10.08 -3.38 15.29
C VAL A 81 -9.49 -2.64 16.48
N LEU A 82 -8.81 -1.51 16.25
CA LEU A 82 -8.14 -0.73 17.30
C LEU A 82 -8.99 0.43 17.86
N GLY A 83 -10.24 0.56 17.41
CA GLY A 83 -11.15 1.62 17.87
C GLY A 83 -10.72 3.04 17.48
N VAL A 84 -10.00 3.19 16.37
CA VAL A 84 -9.62 4.50 15.80
C VAL A 84 -10.69 4.94 14.82
N LYS A 85 -11.31 6.09 15.07
CA LYS A 85 -12.36 6.63 14.20
C LYS A 85 -11.77 7.26 12.93
N PRO A 86 -12.15 6.83 11.72
CA PRO A 86 -11.80 7.53 10.49
C PRO A 86 -12.32 8.97 10.49
N THR A 87 -11.48 9.91 10.07
CA THR A 87 -11.85 11.34 9.93
C THR A 87 -12.57 11.64 8.62
N ARG A 88 -12.50 10.72 7.65
CA ARG A 88 -13.09 10.85 6.32
C ARG A 88 -13.65 9.50 5.87
N ASP A 89 -14.85 9.53 5.31
CA ASP A 89 -15.40 8.36 4.62
C ASP A 89 -14.69 8.16 3.27
N LEU A 90 -14.24 6.93 3.01
CA LEU A 90 -13.57 6.59 1.76
C LEU A 90 -14.49 5.71 0.94
N SER A 91 -14.98 6.25 -0.18
CA SER A 91 -15.80 5.48 -1.11
C SER A 91 -14.94 4.49 -1.88
N PHE A 92 -15.10 3.20 -1.60
CA PHE A 92 -14.51 2.10 -2.39
C PHE A 92 -15.35 1.77 -3.65
N SER A 93 -16.07 2.76 -4.18
CA SER A 93 -16.85 2.60 -5.40
C SER A 93 -15.92 2.31 -6.59
N ARG A 94 -16.11 1.16 -7.23
CA ARG A 94 -15.33 0.76 -8.41
C ARG A 94 -15.58 1.73 -9.58
N TYR A 95 -14.61 1.80 -10.50
CA TYR A 95 -14.65 2.61 -11.73
C TYR A 95 -14.65 4.13 -11.50
N ARG A 96 -14.11 4.58 -10.36
CA ARG A 96 -13.92 5.99 -10.04
C ARG A 96 -12.50 6.22 -9.56
N SER A 97 -11.90 7.31 -10.03
CA SER A 97 -10.57 7.75 -9.64
C SER A 97 -10.58 8.81 -8.53
N SER A 98 -11.75 9.14 -7.98
CA SER A 98 -11.92 10.10 -6.89
C SER A 98 -12.91 9.55 -5.85
N PRO A 99 -12.58 9.61 -4.55
CA PRO A 99 -11.39 10.25 -3.96
C PRO A 99 -10.14 9.35 -3.96
N ILE A 100 -10.15 8.18 -4.62
CA ILE A 100 -9.02 7.25 -4.66
C ILE A 100 -8.60 7.02 -6.11
N TYR A 101 -7.37 7.43 -6.45
CA TYR A 101 -6.70 7.06 -7.68
C TYR A 101 -5.81 5.83 -7.41
N ASP A 102 -6.35 4.65 -7.70
CA ASP A 102 -5.58 3.41 -7.60
C ASP A 102 -4.82 3.15 -8.89
N VAL A 103 -3.50 3.33 -8.85
CA VAL A 103 -2.59 3.21 -9.99
C VAL A 103 -2.73 1.87 -10.71
N MET A 104 -2.91 0.77 -9.96
CA MET A 104 -3.02 -0.55 -10.59
C MET A 104 -4.34 -0.68 -11.35
N TRP A 105 -5.45 -0.21 -10.77
CA TRP A 105 -6.76 -0.26 -11.41
C TRP A 105 -6.87 0.71 -12.59
N GLU A 106 -6.29 1.89 -12.49
CA GLU A 106 -6.24 2.85 -13.59
C GLU A 106 -5.38 2.37 -14.75
N TRP A 107 -4.30 1.63 -14.46
CA TRP A 107 -3.45 1.00 -15.47
C TRP A 107 -4.20 -0.09 -16.23
N THR A 108 -4.93 -0.97 -15.53
CA THR A 108 -5.68 -2.05 -16.18
C THR A 108 -7.01 -1.60 -16.78
N LYS A 109 -7.32 -0.30 -16.72
CA LYS A 109 -8.63 0.27 -17.06
C LYS A 109 -9.76 -0.52 -16.41
N TRP A 110 -9.58 -0.78 -15.12
CA TRP A 110 -10.52 -1.48 -14.26
C TRP A 110 -10.80 -2.94 -14.67
N SER A 111 -9.92 -3.52 -15.49
CA SER A 111 -9.95 -4.94 -15.81
C SER A 111 -9.29 -5.77 -14.71
N ASN A 112 -9.90 -6.91 -14.40
CA ASN A 112 -9.27 -7.92 -13.55
C ASN A 112 -8.11 -8.63 -14.27
N LEU A 113 -8.08 -8.58 -15.60
CA LEU A 113 -6.98 -9.11 -16.41
C LEU A 113 -5.86 -8.08 -16.49
N GLY A 114 -4.62 -8.55 -16.47
CA GLY A 114 -3.45 -7.68 -16.63
C GLY A 114 -3.00 -6.94 -15.37
N LYS A 115 -3.57 -7.25 -14.19
CA LYS A 115 -3.02 -6.81 -12.90
C LYS A 115 -1.53 -7.14 -12.83
N CYS A 116 -0.74 -6.19 -12.35
CA CYS A 116 0.72 -6.25 -12.37
C CYS A 116 1.29 -5.86 -11.01
N SER A 117 2.61 -5.95 -10.86
CA SER A 117 3.32 -5.40 -9.71
C SER A 117 3.77 -3.97 -9.99
N LEU A 118 4.01 -3.19 -8.93
CA LEU A 118 4.66 -1.88 -9.02
C LEU A 118 5.98 -1.96 -9.80
N ASP A 119 6.78 -3.00 -9.53
CA ASP A 119 8.04 -3.30 -10.23
C ASP A 119 7.85 -3.52 -11.74
N LYS A 120 6.78 -4.19 -12.17
CA LYS A 120 6.49 -4.38 -13.59
C LYS A 120 6.16 -3.06 -14.28
N LEU A 121 5.41 -2.17 -13.61
CA LEU A 121 5.14 -0.83 -14.14
C LEU A 121 6.40 0.04 -14.18
N ALA A 122 7.21 0.02 -13.13
CA ALA A 122 8.47 0.74 -13.09
C ALA A 122 9.36 0.39 -14.29
N LYS A 123 9.57 -0.91 -14.54
CA LYS A 123 10.32 -1.41 -15.70
C LYS A 123 9.69 -1.00 -17.02
N ALA A 124 8.37 -1.08 -17.15
CA ALA A 124 7.66 -0.66 -18.36
C ALA A 124 7.85 0.83 -18.66
N PHE A 125 8.04 1.66 -17.64
CA PHE A 125 8.22 3.11 -17.78
C PHE A 125 9.69 3.57 -17.81
N GLY A 126 10.63 2.62 -17.70
CA GLY A 126 12.07 2.92 -17.64
C GLY A 126 12.54 3.48 -16.29
N PHE A 127 11.78 3.24 -15.22
CA PHE A 127 12.12 3.65 -13.86
C PHE A 127 12.86 2.55 -13.08
N GLU A 128 13.69 2.99 -12.14
CA GLU A 128 14.32 2.08 -11.18
C GLU A 128 13.28 1.41 -10.28
N SER A 129 13.54 0.16 -9.93
CA SER A 129 12.68 -0.62 -9.04
C SER A 129 12.93 -0.25 -7.58
N SER A 130 11.86 -0.21 -6.78
CA SER A 130 11.96 -0.08 -5.33
C SER A 130 12.43 -1.36 -4.62
N LYS A 131 12.60 -2.48 -5.36
CA LYS A 131 12.96 -3.81 -4.85
C LYS A 131 14.45 -4.12 -4.88
N ASP A 132 15.30 -3.11 -4.95
CA ASP A 132 16.75 -3.23 -5.04
C ASP A 132 17.46 -3.47 -3.69
N GLY A 133 16.70 -3.52 -2.58
CA GLY A 133 17.24 -3.61 -1.21
C GLY A 133 17.09 -4.96 -0.51
N SER A 134 17.52 -4.99 0.76
CA SER A 134 17.39 -6.14 1.68
C SER A 134 15.94 -6.45 2.07
N ILE A 135 15.02 -5.50 1.90
CA ILE A 135 13.60 -5.60 2.25
C ILE A 135 12.73 -5.67 1.00
N ASN A 136 11.76 -6.56 1.00
CA ASN A 136 10.67 -6.62 0.04
C ASN A 136 9.40 -7.12 0.74
N GLY A 137 8.25 -7.01 0.07
CA GLY A 137 6.95 -7.38 0.66
C GLY A 137 6.86 -8.78 1.29
N ARG A 138 7.73 -9.74 0.93
CA ARG A 138 7.72 -11.09 1.52
C ARG A 138 8.50 -11.19 2.84
N ASN A 139 9.43 -10.27 3.12
CA ASN A 139 10.28 -10.35 4.30
C ASN A 139 10.06 -9.23 5.33
N VAL A 140 9.06 -8.37 5.12
CA VAL A 140 8.69 -7.29 6.06
C VAL A 140 8.35 -7.85 7.44
N ALA A 141 7.57 -8.94 7.53
CA ALA A 141 7.21 -9.54 8.81
C ALA A 141 8.44 -9.99 9.62
N LYS A 142 9.33 -10.74 8.97
CA LYS A 142 10.61 -11.18 9.56
C LYS A 142 11.50 -9.99 9.94
N ALA A 143 11.57 -8.96 9.11
CA ALA A 143 12.35 -7.75 9.41
C ALA A 143 11.78 -7.00 10.62
N PHE A 144 10.46 -6.96 10.76
CA PHE A 144 9.77 -6.32 11.87
C PHE A 144 10.05 -7.05 13.19
N GLU A 145 9.98 -8.39 13.19
CA GLU A 145 10.34 -9.23 14.35
C GLU A 145 11.81 -9.04 14.77
N GLN A 146 12.69 -8.78 13.81
CA GLN A 146 14.11 -8.48 14.04
C GLN A 146 14.37 -7.03 14.45
N GLY A 147 13.34 -6.20 14.63
CA GLY A 147 13.47 -4.79 15.00
C GLY A 147 14.04 -3.90 13.89
N ARG A 148 14.08 -4.37 12.63
CA ARG A 148 14.64 -3.63 11.48
C ARG A 148 13.65 -2.60 10.92
N ILE A 149 13.06 -1.79 11.80
CA ILE A 149 12.01 -0.81 11.49
C ILE A 149 12.51 0.27 10.52
N LYS A 150 13.77 0.69 10.65
CA LYS A 150 14.35 1.70 9.74
C LYS A 150 14.40 1.20 8.30
N GLU A 151 14.82 -0.05 8.07
CA GLU A 151 14.87 -0.62 6.73
C GLU A 151 13.48 -0.77 6.11
N ILE A 152 12.48 -1.12 6.92
CA ILE A 152 11.07 -1.17 6.49
C ILE A 152 10.57 0.23 6.09
N ALA A 153 10.88 1.25 6.89
CA ALA A 153 10.52 2.64 6.60
C ALA A 153 11.20 3.16 5.32
N ASP A 154 12.49 2.86 5.13
CA ASP A 154 13.24 3.24 3.93
C ASP A 154 12.66 2.56 2.67
N TYR A 155 12.31 1.27 2.76
CA TYR A 155 11.62 0.55 1.68
C TYR A 155 10.24 1.16 1.37
N CYS A 156 9.46 1.49 2.41
CA CYS A 156 8.15 2.12 2.26
C CYS A 156 8.26 3.50 1.58
N LYS A 157 9.28 4.30 1.94
CA LYS A 157 9.58 5.59 1.28
C LYS A 157 9.85 5.41 -0.22
N LYS A 158 10.66 4.43 -0.59
CA LYS A 158 10.94 4.10 -2.01
C LYS A 158 9.67 3.70 -2.78
N ASP A 159 8.79 2.91 -2.18
CA ASP A 159 7.52 2.52 -2.80
C ASP A 159 6.61 3.73 -3.06
N VAL A 160 6.54 4.70 -2.12
CA VAL A 160 5.77 5.94 -2.30
C VAL A 160 6.36 6.80 -3.41
N ASP A 161 7.68 7.01 -3.41
CA ASP A 161 8.37 7.83 -4.42
C ASP A 161 8.21 7.23 -5.83
N LEU A 162 8.35 5.92 -5.96
CA LEU A 162 8.13 5.22 -7.22
C LEU A 162 6.67 5.31 -7.67
N THR A 163 5.72 5.14 -6.75
CA THR A 163 4.29 5.26 -7.04
C THR A 163 3.94 6.66 -7.54
N ARG A 164 4.51 7.70 -6.95
CA ARG A 164 4.35 9.09 -7.40
C ARG A 164 4.85 9.30 -8.83
N LYS A 165 6.06 8.82 -9.16
CA LYS A 165 6.62 8.90 -10.52
C LYS A 165 5.73 8.19 -11.54
N ILE A 166 5.27 6.98 -11.22
CA ILE A 166 4.36 6.20 -12.06
C ILE A 166 3.03 6.95 -12.27
N TYR A 167 2.46 7.51 -11.20
CA TYR A 167 1.25 8.32 -11.29
C TYR A 167 1.44 9.50 -12.24
N LYS A 168 2.49 10.31 -12.06
CA LYS A 168 2.78 11.47 -12.92
C LYS A 168 2.92 11.09 -14.38
N ARG A 169 3.62 9.99 -14.68
CA ARG A 169 3.71 9.42 -16.04
C ARG A 169 2.34 9.03 -16.59
N MET A 170 1.48 8.41 -15.80
CA MET A 170 0.14 7.98 -16.24
C MET A 170 -0.82 9.14 -16.50
N VAL A 171 -0.64 10.27 -15.82
CA VAL A 171 -1.46 11.48 -16.03
C VAL A 171 -0.79 12.53 -16.92
N PHE A 172 0.31 12.18 -17.59
CA PHE A 172 1.05 13.04 -18.53
C PHE A 172 1.54 14.36 -17.90
N GLN A 173 2.00 14.30 -16.65
CA GLN A 173 2.61 15.43 -15.93
C GLN A 173 4.15 15.40 -15.95
N GLU A 174 4.73 14.47 -16.73
CA GLU A 174 6.16 14.29 -16.98
C GLU A 174 6.43 14.08 -18.47
#